data_AF-A0A4Z8XNZ9-F1
#
_entry.id   AF-A0A4Z8XNZ9-F1
#
_cell.length_a   1.000
_cell.length_b   1.000
_cell.length_c   1.000
_cell.angle_alpha   90.00
_cell.angle_beta   90.00
_cell.angle_gamma   90.00
#
_symmetry.space_group_name_H-M   'P 1'
#
loop_
_entity.id
_entity.type
_entity.pdbx_description
1 polymer ?
#
loop_
_entity_poly.entity_id
_entity_poly.type
_entity_poly.pdbx_seq_one_letter_code
_entity_poly.pdbx_strand_id
1 'polypeptide(L)'
;YGGLDLSGTRDLTSLALFFPKKRKLLVEFWTPKDTLLDRAKTDRVPYDAWERGGHIHTTPGKAVKYGFVAERIADLSMLFDIKA
;
A
#
# COMPACT_ATOMS: atom_id res chain seq x y z
N TYR A 1 12.42 -10.61 5.18
CA TYR A 1 11.68 -10.05 6.33
C TYR A 1 10.53 -9.24 5.79
N GLY A 2 9.37 -9.27 6.46
CA GLY A 2 8.19 -8.54 6.05
C GLY A 2 7.57 -7.79 7.23
N GLY A 3 7.00 -6.62 6.97
CA GLY A 3 6.17 -5.87 7.90
C GLY A 3 4.90 -5.42 7.18
N LEU A 4 3.75 -5.57 7.84
CA LEU A 4 2.45 -5.14 7.35
C LEU A 4 1.83 -4.23 8.41
N ASP A 5 1.52 -3.00 8.03
CA ASP A 5 0.82 -2.02 8.86
C ASP A 5 -0.54 -1.74 8.25
N LEU A 6 -1.60 -2.04 9.00
CA LEU A 6 -2.98 -1.95 8.52
C LEU A 6 -3.61 -0.65 9.02
N SER A 7 -3.97 0.23 8.08
CA SER A 7 -4.57 1.51 8.42
C SER A 7 -6.03 1.40 8.82
N GLY A 8 -6.44 2.27 9.74
CA GLY A 8 -7.84 2.58 9.99
C GLY A 8 -8.45 3.50 8.93
N THR A 9 -9.13 4.56 9.37
CA THR A 9 -9.93 5.42 8.48
C THR A 9 -9.13 6.50 7.75
N ARG A 10 -8.05 7.00 8.36
CA ARG A 10 -7.33 8.19 7.88
C ARG A 10 -5.86 7.95 7.52
N ASP A 11 -5.31 6.77 7.80
CA ASP A 11 -3.91 6.47 7.56
C ASP A 11 -3.71 5.72 6.24
N LEU A 12 -2.47 5.37 5.91
CA LEU A 12 -2.14 4.51 4.77
C LEU A 12 -1.85 3.10 5.26
N THR A 13 -2.36 2.09 4.56
CA THR A 13 -1.90 0.71 4.77
C THR A 13 -0.55 0.57 4.07
N SER A 14 0.41 -0.12 4.69
CA SER A 14 1.74 -0.30 4.10
C SER A 14 2.23 -1.74 4.21
N LEU A 15 2.97 -2.17 3.19
CA LEU A 15 3.66 -3.45 3.13
C LEU A 15 5.13 -3.17 2.85
N ALA A 16 6.01 -3.63 3.73
CA ALA A 16 7.46 -3.53 3.56
C ALA A 16 8.08 -4.93 3.49
N LEU A 17 8.78 -5.22 2.40
CA LEU A 17 9.49 -6.48 2.17
C LEU A 17 10.99 -6.21 1.99
N PHE A 18 11.79 -6.63 2.96
CA PHE A 18 13.25 -6.54 2.88
C PHE A 18 13.85 -7.88 2.46
N PHE A 19 14.68 -7.83 1.42
CA PHE A 19 15.41 -8.96 0.83
C PHE A 19 16.91 -8.84 1.14
N PRO A 20 17.42 -9.46 2.23
CA PRO A 20 18.79 -9.22 2.71
C PRO A 20 19.86 -9.62 1.71
N LYS A 21 19.70 -10.78 1.06
CA LYS A 21 20.64 -11.28 0.03
C LYS A 21 20.77 -10.32 -1.15
N LYS A 22 19.69 -9.61 -1.50
CA LYS A 22 19.67 -8.62 -2.59
C LYS A 22 19.99 -7.21 -2.10
N ARG A 23 20.00 -6.96 -0.77
CA ARG A 23 20.07 -5.64 -0.15
C ARG A 23 19.04 -4.67 -0.74
N LYS A 24 17.82 -5.16 -0.96
CA LYS A 24 16.71 -4.39 -1.56
C LYS A 24 15.52 -4.36 -0.61
N LEU A 25 14.81 -3.24 -0.61
CA LEU A 25 13.56 -3.02 0.08
C LEU A 25 12.49 -2.73 -0.97
N LEU A 26 11.38 -3.46 -0.90
CA LEU A 26 10.14 -3.14 -1.62
C LEU A 26 9.16 -2.59 -0.60
N VAL A 27 8.57 -1.43 -0.88
CA VAL A 27 7.52 -0.85 -0.05
C VAL A 27 6.34 -0.48 -0.94
N GLU A 28 5.15 -0.93 -0.56
CA GLU A 28 3.90 -0.59 -1.24
C GLU A 28 2.95 0.03 -0.23
N PHE A 29 2.10 0.95 -0.71
CA PHE A 29 1.15 1.70 0.11
C PHE A 29 -0.25 1.66 -0.51
N TRP A 30 -1.27 1.69 0.33
CA TRP A 30 -2.68 1.73 -0.09
C TRP A 30 -3.44 2.85 0.60
N THR A 31 -4.37 3.44 -0.15
CA THR A 31 -5.32 4.43 0.35
C THR A 31 -6.72 4.22 -0.27
N PRO A 32 -7.81 4.62 0.38
CA PRO A 32 -9.14 4.53 -0.21
C PRO A 32 -9.31 5.54 -1.35
N LYS A 33 -9.84 5.10 -2.50
CA LYS A 33 -10.05 5.97 -3.67
C LYS A 33 -11.06 7.08 -3.40
N ASP A 34 -12.15 6.75 -2.70
CA ASP A 34 -13.31 7.65 -2.55
C ASP A 34 -12.98 8.89 -1.70
N THR A 35 -11.99 8.78 -0.80
CA THR A 35 -11.58 9.86 0.11
C THR A 35 -10.24 10.48 -0.28
N LEU A 36 -9.62 10.01 -1.36
CA LEU A 36 -8.26 10.39 -1.75
C LEU A 36 -8.10 11.89 -1.96
N LEU A 37 -9.02 12.55 -2.69
CA LEU A 37 -8.93 13.98 -2.99
C LEU A 37 -9.17 14.85 -1.75
N ASP A 38 -10.10 14.46 -0.88
CA ASP A 38 -10.39 15.19 0.35
C ASP A 38 -9.24 15.09 1.34
N ARG A 39 -8.62 13.90 1.43
CA ARG A 39 -7.39 13.70 2.21
C ARG A 39 -6.22 14.47 1.64
N ALA A 40 -6.06 14.51 0.31
CA ALA A 40 -4.98 15.27 -0.31
C ALA A 40 -5.03 16.76 0.08
N LYS A 41 -6.24 17.33 0.14
CA LYS A 41 -6.46 18.71 0.62
C LYS A 41 -6.18 18.87 2.11
N THR A 42 -6.70 17.94 2.93
CA THR A 42 -6.63 18.02 4.40
C THR A 42 -5.21 17.82 4.90
N ASP A 43 -4.55 16.77 4.44
CA ASP A 43 -3.19 16.39 4.85
C ASP A 43 -2.13 17.26 4.16
N ARG A 44 -2.52 18.01 3.12
CA ARG A 44 -1.63 18.76 2.22
C ARG A 44 -0.55 17.87 1.58
N VAL A 45 -0.95 16.64 1.26
CA VAL A 45 -0.11 15.63 0.58
C VAL A 45 -0.72 15.34 -0.79
N PRO A 46 0.07 15.33 -1.88
CA PRO A 46 -0.45 15.15 -3.23
C PRO A 46 -0.72 13.65 -3.55
N TYR A 47 -1.61 13.01 -2.79
CA TYR A 47 -1.93 11.57 -2.97
C TYR A 47 -2.44 11.24 -4.39
N ASP A 48 -3.13 12.18 -5.04
CA ASP A 48 -3.62 12.01 -6.42
C ASP A 48 -2.46 11.96 -7.42
N ALA A 49 -1.42 12.77 -7.21
CA ALA A 49 -0.22 12.71 -8.02
C ALA A 49 0.55 11.43 -7.76
N TRP A 50 0.59 10.96 -6.50
CA TRP A 50 1.23 9.70 -6.15
C TRP A 50 0.53 8.49 -6.76
N GLU A 51 -0.80 8.47 -6.78
CA GLU A 51 -1.57 7.44 -7.48
C GLU A 51 -1.25 7.46 -8.97
N ARG A 52 -1.33 8.64 -9.63
CA ARG A 52 -1.00 8.76 -11.06
C ARG A 52 0.43 8.35 -11.38
N GLY A 53 1.36 8.57 -10.45
CA GLY A 53 2.76 8.16 -10.56
C GLY A 53 3.02 6.70 -10.21
N GLY A 54 2.01 5.94 -9.78
CA GLY A 54 2.16 4.55 -9.36
C GLY A 54 2.93 4.37 -8.05
N HIS A 55 3.03 5.41 -7.22
CA HIS A 55 3.71 5.36 -5.92
C HIS A 55 2.82 4.79 -4.81
N ILE A 56 1.50 4.89 -4.97
CA ILE A 56 0.51 4.32 -4.05
C ILE A 56 -0.59 3.62 -4.85
N HIS A 57 -1.17 2.58 -4.27
CA HIS A 57 -2.35 1.91 -4.77
C HIS A 57 -3.62 2.53 -4.16
N THR A 58 -4.71 2.50 -4.92
CA THR A 58 -6.03 2.87 -4.39
C THR A 58 -6.97 1.69 -4.37
N THR A 59 -7.72 1.53 -3.28
CA THR A 59 -8.79 0.54 -3.20
C THR A 59 -10.16 1.23 -3.26
N PRO A 60 -11.16 0.65 -3.93
CA PRO A 60 -12.51 1.23 -4.00
C PRO A 60 -13.18 1.28 -2.62
N GLY A 61 -13.93 2.35 -2.36
CA GLY A 61 -14.62 2.59 -1.09
C GLY A 61 -13.95 3.66 -0.22
N LYS A 62 -14.54 3.90 0.96
CA LYS A 62 -14.09 4.91 1.94
C LYS A 62 -13.01 4.44 2.92
N ALA A 63 -12.68 3.15 2.91
CA ALA A 63 -11.64 2.53 3.74
C ALA A 63 -10.86 1.50 2.93
N VAL A 64 -9.62 1.20 3.34
CA VAL A 64 -8.80 0.19 2.68
C VAL A 64 -9.40 -1.19 2.97
N LYS A 65 -9.79 -1.89 1.91
CA LYS A 65 -10.26 -3.28 2.02
C LYS A 65 -9.05 -4.20 1.96
N TYR A 66 -8.76 -4.88 3.07
CA TYR A 66 -7.57 -5.73 3.18
C TYR A 66 -7.51 -6.91 2.20
N GLY A 67 -8.65 -7.28 1.58
CA GLY A 67 -8.67 -8.25 0.48
C GLY A 67 -7.74 -7.86 -0.68
N PHE A 68 -7.73 -6.58 -1.09
CA PHE A 68 -6.82 -6.10 -2.14
C PHE A 68 -5.34 -6.19 -1.74
N VAL A 69 -5.05 -5.97 -0.45
CA VAL A 69 -3.69 -6.07 0.09
C VAL A 69 -3.26 -7.53 0.15
N ALA A 70 -4.16 -8.43 0.56
CA ALA A 70 -3.92 -9.87 0.60
C ALA A 70 -3.70 -10.46 -0.80
N GLU A 71 -4.51 -10.07 -1.78
CA GLU A 71 -4.32 -10.44 -3.19
C GLU A 71 -2.94 -10.00 -3.68
N ARG A 72 -2.54 -8.76 -3.38
CA ARG A 72 -1.22 -8.26 -3.77
C ARG A 72 -0.07 -9.01 -3.09
N ILE A 73 -0.21 -9.38 -1.82
CA ILE A 73 0.76 -10.23 -1.13
C ILE A 73 0.83 -11.62 -1.79
N ALA A 74 -0.30 -12.19 -2.21
CA ALA A 74 -0.34 -13.46 -2.92
C ALA A 74 0.43 -13.38 -4.26
N ASP A 75 0.19 -12.33 -5.05
CA ASP A 75 0.95 -12.08 -6.30
C ASP A 75 2.46 -11.97 -6.05
N LEU A 76 2.85 -11.20 -5.02
CA LEU A 76 4.25 -11.04 -4.65
C LEU A 76 4.88 -12.37 -4.18
N SER A 77 4.08 -13.23 -3.54
CA SER A 77 4.52 -14.56 -3.09
C SER A 77 4.74 -15.54 -4.25
N MET A 78 4.14 -15.29 -5.42
CA MET A 78 4.45 -16.04 -6.64
C MET A 78 5.78 -15.59 -7.28
N LEU A 79 6.18 -14.33 -7.06
CA LEU A 79 7.40 -13.74 -7.63
C LEU A 79 8.63 -13.89 -6.71
N PHE A 80 8.40 -13.93 -5.40
CA PHE A 80 9.43 -13.95 -4.38
C PHE A 80 9.16 -15.07 -3.37
N ASP A 81 10.23 -15.69 -2.84
CA ASP A 81 10.13 -16.62 -1.71
C ASP A 81 9.83 -15.84 -0.42
N ILE A 82 8.53 -15.56 -0.21
CA ILE A 82 7.97 -14.95 0.99
C ILE A 82 7.46 -16.07 1.89
N LYS A 83 7.91 -16.09 3.15
CA LYS A 83 7.49 -17.07 4.16
C LYS A 83 6.75 -16.34 5.27
N ALA A 84 5.66 -16.94 5.74
CA ALA A 84 4.88 -16.50 6.90
C ALA A 84 5.56 -16.92 8.21
#